data_AF-H8ZXB2-F1
#
_entry.id   AF-H8ZXB2-F1
#
_cell.length_a   1.000
_cell.length_b   1.000
_cell.length_c   1.000
_cell.angle_alpha   90.00
_cell.angle_beta   90.00
_cell.angle_gamma   90.00
#
_symmetry.space_group_name_H-M   'P 1'
#
loop_
_entity.id
_entity.type
_entity.pdbx_description
1 polymer ?
#
loop_
_entity_poly.entity_id
_entity_poly.type
_entity_poly.pdbx_seq_one_letter_code
_entity_poly.pdbx_strand_id
1 'polypeptide(L)'
;PSDTAPRERLIDAKTGLPVKTDIAPSPSRLCSGARRSFFCRMKCNRPSVKVEEKDFPSTCSKKKVDRKSFCTIHSTGYLKSWPPTKMGLDEDNEPDNEGCNLSCLVAIGRLHPHIVPQPPTADIRVKPTEYVSRHAIYGKFVIVDQRATAILAYLPQELLGTSFYMYFHQDNISTS
;
A
#
# COMPACT_ATOMS: atom_id res chain seq x y z
N PRO A 1 -2.64 5.60 -19.03
CA PRO A 1 -2.85 7.00 -19.46
C PRO A 1 -1.94 7.93 -18.65
N SER A 2 -0.85 8.35 -19.27
CA SER A 2 0.10 9.35 -18.78
C SER A 2 -0.62 10.67 -18.50
N ASP A 3 -0.55 11.14 -17.26
CA ASP A 3 -1.03 12.45 -16.85
C ASP A 3 -0.04 13.52 -17.35
N THR A 4 -0.19 13.93 -18.60
CA THR A 4 0.47 15.12 -19.14
C THR A 4 -0.50 16.29 -19.00
N ALA A 5 -0.50 16.94 -17.84
CA ALA A 5 -1.05 18.28 -17.75
C ALA A 5 -0.27 19.17 -18.75
N PRO A 6 -0.94 19.86 -19.69
CA PRO A 6 -0.24 20.71 -20.64
C PRO A 6 0.36 21.87 -19.85
N ARG A 7 1.69 21.97 -19.84
CA ARG A 7 2.35 23.21 -19.44
C ARG A 7 2.03 24.21 -20.53
N GLU A 8 1.06 25.10 -20.30
CA GLU A 8 0.84 26.27 -21.14
C GLU A 8 2.16 27.06 -21.18
N ARG A 9 2.92 26.87 -22.26
CA ARG A 9 4.02 27.76 -22.62
C ARG A 9 3.37 28.98 -23.25
N LEU A 10 3.21 30.04 -22.47
CA LEU A 10 2.77 31.33 -22.98
C LEU A 10 3.75 31.78 -24.07
N ILE A 11 3.25 31.96 -25.28
CA ILE A 11 3.99 32.49 -26.42
C ILE A 11 3.69 33.97 -26.54
N ASP A 12 4.72 34.79 -26.70
CA ASP A 12 4.54 36.21 -26.95
C ASP A 12 4.01 36.40 -28.38
N ALA A 13 2.79 36.93 -28.52
CA ALA A 13 2.11 37.03 -29.80
C ALA A 13 2.81 37.99 -30.80
N LYS A 14 3.74 38.82 -30.33
CA LYS A 14 4.45 39.81 -31.15
C LYS A 14 5.78 39.28 -31.70
N THR A 15 6.42 38.36 -30.98
CA THR A 15 7.74 37.81 -31.33
C THR A 15 7.70 36.31 -31.66
N GLY A 16 6.60 35.62 -31.36
CA GLY A 16 6.46 34.18 -31.58
C GLY A 16 7.38 33.33 -30.69
N LEU A 17 8.08 33.94 -29.74
CA LEU A 17 9.04 33.27 -28.88
C LEU A 17 8.40 32.86 -27.55
N PRO A 18 8.83 31.74 -26.95
CA PRO A 18 8.36 31.33 -25.63
C PRO A 18 8.72 32.38 -24.58
N VAL A 19 7.74 32.83 -23.79
CA VAL A 19 7.98 33.75 -22.68
C VAL A 19 8.86 33.04 -21.65
N LYS A 20 10.05 33.59 -21.40
CA LYS A 20 10.98 33.08 -20.39
C LYS A 20 10.46 33.49 -19.02
N THR A 21 9.61 32.66 -18.42
CA THR A 21 9.12 32.88 -17.05
C THR A 21 10.23 32.51 -16.07
N ASP A 22 10.83 33.51 -15.40
CA ASP A 22 11.75 33.33 -14.27
C ASP A 22 10.98 32.89 -13.00
N ILE A 23 10.26 31.77 -13.11
CA ILE A 23 9.60 31.14 -11.97
C ILE A 23 10.48 29.98 -11.57
N ALA A 24 11.10 30.08 -10.39
CA ALA A 24 11.82 28.97 -9.75
C ALA A 24 10.98 27.69 -9.86
N PRO A 25 11.57 26.52 -10.19
CA PRO A 25 10.81 25.30 -10.37
C PRO A 25 10.04 24.99 -9.09
N SER A 26 8.74 25.27 -9.12
CA SER A 26 7.86 25.01 -7.99
C SER A 26 7.99 23.53 -7.63
N PRO A 27 8.10 23.17 -6.33
CA PRO A 27 8.13 21.77 -5.93
C PRO A 27 6.93 21.07 -6.57
N SER A 28 7.20 19.94 -7.23
CA SER A 28 6.19 19.16 -7.93
C SER A 28 5.03 18.89 -6.98
N ARG A 29 3.89 19.54 -7.22
CA ARG A 29 2.67 19.30 -6.46
C ARG A 29 2.33 17.82 -6.63
N LEU A 30 2.41 17.07 -5.54
CA LEU A 30 2.06 15.65 -5.54
C LEU A 30 0.54 15.57 -5.80
N CYS A 31 0.15 15.19 -7.00
CA CYS A 31 -1.25 14.94 -7.33
C CYS A 31 -1.78 13.77 -6.49
N SER A 32 -3.08 13.79 -6.15
CA SER A 32 -3.74 12.70 -5.38
C SER A 32 -3.47 11.30 -5.98
N GLY A 33 -3.34 11.21 -7.30
CA GLY A 33 -2.99 9.99 -8.03
C GLY A 33 -1.59 9.42 -7.75
N ALA A 34 -0.72 10.12 -7.01
CA ALA A 34 0.59 9.62 -6.60
C ALA A 34 0.55 8.83 -5.28
N ARG A 35 -0.53 8.92 -4.49
CA ARG A 35 -0.65 8.21 -3.22
C ARG A 35 -0.78 6.71 -3.43
N ARG A 36 -0.09 5.93 -2.59
CA ARG A 36 -0.16 4.46 -2.57
C ARG A 36 -0.45 3.98 -1.15
N SER A 37 -1.37 3.03 -1.02
CA SER A 37 -1.66 2.34 0.23
C SER A 37 -1.94 0.87 -0.06
N PHE A 38 -1.25 -0.03 0.64
CA PHE A 38 -1.39 -1.47 0.41
C PHE A 38 -0.91 -2.27 1.61
N PHE A 39 -1.37 -3.53 1.70
CA PHE A 39 -0.84 -4.52 2.62
C PHE A 39 0.12 -5.46 1.92
N CYS A 40 1.17 -5.88 2.61
CA CYS A 40 2.09 -6.90 2.13
C CYS A 40 2.64 -7.75 3.28
N ARG A 41 3.09 -8.97 2.96
CA ARG A 41 3.84 -9.83 3.88
C ARG A 41 5.32 -9.56 3.73
N MET A 42 5.96 -9.10 4.79
CA MET A 42 7.41 -8.91 4.83
C MET A 42 8.05 -10.00 5.68
N LYS A 43 9.21 -10.52 5.24
CA LYS A 43 9.94 -11.55 5.98
C LYS A 43 10.51 -10.95 7.26
N CYS A 44 10.13 -11.47 8.42
CA CYS A 44 10.78 -11.18 9.69
C CYS A 44 12.06 -12.03 9.78
N ASN A 45 13.20 -11.36 9.84
CA ASN A 45 14.38 -11.99 10.40
C ASN A 45 14.26 -11.86 11.92
N ARG A 46 14.02 -12.95 12.65
CA ARG A 46 14.13 -12.92 14.11
C ARG A 46 15.58 -13.19 14.46
N PRO A 47 16.43 -12.20 14.81
CA PRO A 47 17.52 -12.49 15.71
C PRO A 47 16.88 -12.92 17.03
N SER A 48 17.31 -14.05 17.59
CA SER A 48 16.86 -14.55 18.88
C SER A 48 17.34 -13.61 20.00
N VAL A 49 16.69 -12.46 20.17
CA VAL A 49 16.91 -11.64 21.35
C VAL A 49 15.92 -12.11 22.40
N LYS A 50 16.44 -12.86 23.38
CA LYS A 50 15.77 -13.07 24.66
C LYS A 50 15.66 -11.70 25.33
N VAL A 51 14.52 -11.04 25.18
CA VAL A 51 14.13 -9.99 26.12
C VAL A 51 13.06 -10.61 26.99
N GLU A 52 13.43 -10.85 28.24
CA GLU A 52 12.48 -11.18 29.30
C GLU A 52 11.51 -10.00 29.49
N GLU A 53 10.24 -10.39 29.63
CA GLU A 53 9.19 -9.71 30.40
C GLU A 53 8.60 -8.38 29.87
N LYS A 54 7.40 -8.48 29.27
CA LYS A 54 6.13 -8.28 30.00
C LYS A 54 4.94 -8.71 29.12
N ASP A 55 4.08 -9.53 29.69
CA ASP A 55 3.06 -10.33 29.03
C ASP A 55 2.07 -9.55 28.13
N PHE A 56 2.00 -9.99 26.87
CA PHE A 56 0.75 -10.17 26.17
C PHE A 56 0.78 -11.57 25.55
N PRO A 57 -0.13 -12.49 25.90
CA PRO A 57 -0.17 -13.80 25.28
C PRO A 57 -0.73 -13.63 23.87
N SER A 58 0.15 -13.39 22.89
CA SER A 58 -0.16 -13.73 21.50
C SER A 58 -0.27 -15.25 21.46
N THR A 59 -1.48 -15.77 21.34
CA THR A 59 -1.78 -17.17 21.07
C THR A 59 -1.28 -17.53 19.66
N CYS A 60 0.04 -17.56 19.48
CA CYS A 60 0.67 -18.20 18.34
C CYS A 60 1.15 -19.57 18.81
N SER A 61 0.30 -20.54 18.56
CA SER A 61 0.50 -21.96 18.79
C SER A 61 1.93 -22.40 18.46
N LYS A 62 2.55 -23.07 19.44
CA LYS A 62 3.80 -23.81 19.30
C LYS A 62 3.64 -24.87 18.19
N LYS A 63 4.01 -24.56 16.96
CA LYS A 63 4.43 -25.56 15.96
C LYS A 63 5.62 -25.03 15.19
N LYS A 64 6.81 -25.55 15.55
CA LYS A 64 8.03 -25.47 14.76
C LYS A 64 7.77 -26.12 13.40
N VAL A 65 7.62 -25.30 12.37
CA VAL A 65 8.05 -25.59 11.01
C VAL A 65 8.87 -24.39 10.62
N ASP A 66 10.02 -24.63 10.00
CA ASP A 66 10.99 -23.66 9.50
C ASP A 66 10.39 -22.78 8.37
N ARG A 67 9.29 -22.10 8.68
CA ARG A 67 8.68 -21.08 7.84
C ARG A 67 9.35 -19.79 8.26
N LYS A 68 10.17 -19.23 7.38
CA LYS A 68 10.58 -17.82 7.42
C LYS A 68 9.37 -17.02 7.91
N SER A 69 9.39 -16.52 9.15
CA SER A 69 8.22 -15.87 9.72
C SER A 69 7.93 -14.62 8.92
N PHE A 70 6.68 -14.39 8.52
CA PHE A 70 6.25 -13.17 7.84
C PHE A 70 5.37 -12.35 8.77
N CYS A 71 5.44 -11.02 8.65
CA CYS A 71 4.50 -10.11 9.29
C CYS A 71 3.73 -9.32 8.23
N THR A 72 2.48 -8.98 8.55
CA THR A 72 1.63 -8.13 7.72
C THR A 72 1.94 -6.67 8.00
N ILE A 73 2.39 -5.97 6.96
CA ILE A 73 2.73 -4.54 7.00
C ILE A 73 1.70 -3.76 6.18
N HIS A 74 1.17 -2.70 6.77
CA HIS A 74 0.40 -1.68 6.04
C HIS A 74 1.34 -0.56 5.61
N SER A 75 1.57 -0.46 4.29
CA SER A 75 2.43 0.55 3.70
C SER A 75 1.58 1.72 3.19
N THR A 76 1.95 2.94 3.56
CA THR A 76 1.30 4.17 3.08
C THR A 76 2.36 5.18 2.64
N GLY A 77 2.20 5.75 1.45
CA GLY A 77 3.23 6.60 0.86
C GLY A 77 2.82 7.28 -0.43
N TYR A 78 3.79 7.86 -1.13
CA TYR A 78 3.62 8.58 -2.39
C TYR A 78 4.74 8.24 -3.38
N LEU A 79 4.39 8.14 -4.66
CA LEU A 79 5.35 8.06 -5.75
C LEU A 79 5.94 9.45 -6.02
N LYS A 80 7.26 9.55 -6.07
CA LYS A 80 7.99 10.79 -6.32
C LYS A 80 8.98 10.58 -7.46
N SER A 81 8.85 11.39 -8.50
CA SER A 81 9.84 11.53 -9.56
C SER A 81 10.81 12.65 -9.21
N TRP A 82 12.10 12.39 -9.39
CA TRP A 82 13.14 13.40 -9.36
C TRP A 82 13.60 13.68 -10.79
N PRO A 83 13.76 14.95 -11.18
CA PRO A 83 14.38 15.26 -12.46
C PRO A 83 15.79 14.65 -12.48
N PRO A 84 16.30 14.24 -13.66
CA PRO A 84 17.66 13.75 -13.76
C PRO A 84 18.59 14.84 -13.24
N THR A 85 19.25 14.58 -12.11
CA THR A 85 20.32 15.44 -11.65
C THR A 85 21.41 15.34 -12.70
N LYS A 86 21.78 16.46 -13.33
CA LYS A 86 23.05 16.55 -14.06
C LYS A 86 24.17 16.44 -13.02
N MET A 87 24.43 15.25 -12.47
CA MET A 87 25.71 14.98 -11.85
C MET A 87 26.71 15.03 -13.00
N GLY A 88 27.44 16.14 -13.08
CA GLY A 88 28.52 16.31 -14.03
C GLY A 88 29.55 15.23 -13.78
N LEU A 89 29.60 14.24 -14.67
CA LEU A 89 30.78 13.47 -14.93
C LEU A 89 30.80 13.21 -16.43
N ASP A 90 31.64 14.01 -17.08
CA ASP A 90 32.27 13.92 -18.39
C ASP A 90 31.39 13.63 -19.62
N GLU A 91 31.55 14.54 -20.59
CA GLU A 91 31.21 14.35 -21.99
C GLU A 91 31.89 13.07 -22.51
N ASP A 92 31.12 12.00 -22.65
CA ASP A 92 31.35 11.11 -23.79
C ASP A 92 30.02 10.69 -24.42
N ASN A 93 30.06 10.68 -25.74
CA ASN A 93 28.93 10.69 -26.65
C ASN A 93 28.24 9.33 -26.67
N GLU A 94 26.95 9.26 -26.32
CA GLU A 94 26.00 8.27 -26.86
C GLU A 94 24.58 8.89 -26.83
N PRO A 95 23.83 8.90 -27.96
CA PRO A 95 22.54 9.60 -28.06
C PRO A 95 21.34 8.83 -27.49
N ASP A 96 21.53 7.80 -26.67
CA ASP A 96 20.44 6.95 -26.14
C ASP A 96 20.35 6.91 -24.61
N ASN A 97 20.91 7.90 -23.91
CA ASN A 97 20.66 8.05 -22.48
C ASN A 97 19.37 8.85 -22.26
N GLU A 98 18.23 8.20 -22.50
CA GLU A 98 16.91 8.68 -22.11
C GLU A 98 16.92 8.92 -20.60
N GLY A 99 17.19 10.18 -20.22
CA GLY A 99 17.48 10.58 -18.86
C GLY A 99 16.52 9.95 -17.87
N CYS A 100 17.02 8.97 -17.11
CA CYS A 100 16.19 8.19 -16.22
C CYS A 100 15.56 9.13 -15.18
N ASN A 101 14.27 9.45 -15.35
CA ASN A 101 13.51 10.12 -14.32
C ASN A 101 13.44 9.15 -13.15
N LEU A 102 14.27 9.36 -12.12
CA LEU A 102 14.31 8.50 -10.94
C LEU A 102 12.97 8.61 -10.22
N SER A 103 12.13 7.58 -10.37
CA SER A 103 10.84 7.47 -9.70
C SER A 103 10.96 6.50 -8.53
N CYS A 104 10.68 6.97 -7.31
CA CYS A 104 10.73 6.16 -6.11
C CYS A 104 9.42 6.25 -5.31
N LEU A 105 9.06 5.16 -4.64
CA LEU A 105 8.00 5.18 -3.64
C LEU A 105 8.60 5.54 -2.28
N VAL A 106 8.16 6.66 -1.71
CA VAL A 106 8.48 7.01 -0.32
C VAL A 106 7.28 6.60 0.52
N ALA A 107 7.46 5.60 1.40
CA ALA A 107 6.37 5.04 2.20
C ALA A 107 6.79 4.71 3.63
N ILE A 108 5.81 4.76 4.54
CA ILE A 108 5.92 4.29 5.91
C ILE A 108 5.20 2.95 6.00
N GLY A 109 5.93 1.91 6.44
CA GLY A 109 5.37 0.61 6.77
C GLY A 109 5.03 0.53 8.26
N ARG A 110 3.77 0.25 8.58
CA ARG A 110 3.33 0.01 9.97
C ARG A 110 3.05 -1.48 10.14
N LEU A 111 3.61 -2.07 11.20
CA LEU A 111 3.18 -3.40 11.63
C LEU A 111 1.71 -3.32 12.03
N HIS A 112 0.86 -4.10 11.37
CA HIS A 112 -0.56 -4.14 11.69
C HIS A 112 -0.81 -5.36 12.57
N PRO A 113 -0.94 -5.22 13.90
CA PRO A 113 -1.31 -6.34 14.75
C PRO A 113 -2.70 -6.83 14.32
N HIS A 114 -2.88 -8.15 14.26
CA HIS A 114 -4.22 -8.70 14.08
C HIS A 114 -5.09 -8.19 15.22
N ILE A 115 -6.15 -7.46 14.88
CA ILE A 115 -7.05 -6.86 15.86
C ILE A 115 -7.67 -8.01 16.64
N VAL A 116 -7.33 -8.13 17.91
CA VAL A 116 -8.13 -8.93 18.84
C VAL A 116 -9.35 -8.07 19.15
N PRO A 117 -10.58 -8.54 18.89
CA PRO A 117 -11.77 -7.84 19.34
C PRO A 117 -11.66 -7.68 20.86
N GLN A 118 -11.43 -6.47 21.34
CA GLN A 118 -11.56 -6.22 22.77
C GLN A 118 -13.05 -6.27 23.11
N PRO A 119 -13.45 -6.99 24.17
CA PRO A 119 -14.82 -6.91 24.63
C PRO A 119 -15.13 -5.44 24.92
N PRO A 120 -16.25 -4.89 24.40
CA PRO A 120 -16.58 -3.50 24.63
C PRO A 120 -16.70 -3.28 26.14
N THR A 121 -15.89 -2.36 26.68
CA THR A 121 -16.14 -1.83 28.02
C THR A 121 -17.48 -1.11 27.99
N ALA A 122 -18.33 -1.41 28.96
CA ALA A 122 -19.78 -1.14 28.94
C ALA A 122 -20.17 0.34 28.67
N ASP A 123 -19.24 1.29 28.82
CA ASP A 123 -19.50 2.73 28.70
C ASP A 123 -18.93 3.40 27.43
N ILE A 124 -18.18 2.70 26.57
CA ILE A 124 -17.58 3.31 25.37
C ILE A 124 -18.17 2.69 24.11
N ARG A 125 -18.96 3.49 23.38
CA ARG A 125 -19.55 3.10 22.10
C ARG A 125 -18.50 3.18 20.98
N VAL A 126 -17.69 2.14 20.82
CA VAL A 126 -16.71 2.04 19.73
C VAL A 126 -17.42 1.59 18.43
N LYS A 127 -17.12 2.24 17.31
CA LYS A 127 -17.65 1.82 16.01
C LYS A 127 -17.09 0.43 15.65
N PRO A 128 -17.94 -0.55 15.28
CA PRO A 128 -17.47 -1.86 14.84
C PRO A 128 -16.54 -1.78 13.64
N THR A 129 -15.55 -2.66 13.60
CA THR A 129 -14.65 -2.79 12.44
C THR A 129 -15.38 -3.51 11.32
N GLU A 130 -15.53 -2.86 10.17
CA GLU A 130 -16.27 -3.38 9.01
C GLU A 130 -15.41 -3.33 7.74
N TYR A 131 -15.64 -4.29 6.83
CA TYR A 131 -15.11 -4.28 5.46
C TYR A 131 -16.25 -4.46 4.44
N VAL A 132 -15.96 -4.13 3.19
CA VAL A 132 -16.90 -4.29 2.07
C VAL A 132 -16.34 -5.33 1.10
N SER A 133 -17.18 -6.27 0.68
CA SER A 133 -16.91 -7.17 -0.44
C SER A 133 -18.08 -7.23 -1.41
N ARG A 134 -17.80 -7.56 -2.66
CA ARG A 134 -18.80 -7.89 -3.68
C ARG A 134 -18.58 -9.30 -4.17
N HIS A 135 -19.65 -9.99 -4.51
CA HIS A 135 -19.62 -11.39 -4.92
C HIS A 135 -20.32 -11.60 -6.26
N ALA A 136 -19.85 -12.58 -7.02
CA ALA A 136 -20.57 -13.12 -8.17
C ALA A 136 -21.82 -13.90 -7.69
N ILE A 137 -22.72 -14.23 -8.63
CA ILE A 137 -23.95 -14.97 -8.34
C ILE A 137 -23.73 -16.29 -7.62
N TYR A 138 -22.59 -16.95 -7.85
CA TYR A 138 -22.20 -18.21 -7.21
C TYR A 138 -21.38 -18.02 -5.91
N GLY A 139 -21.43 -16.82 -5.32
CA GLY A 139 -20.78 -16.53 -4.03
C GLY A 139 -19.26 -16.36 -4.07
N LYS A 140 -18.66 -16.25 -5.26
CA LYS A 140 -17.22 -15.97 -5.38
C LYS A 140 -16.91 -14.50 -5.13
N PHE A 141 -15.88 -14.19 -4.35
CA PHE A 141 -15.41 -12.81 -4.18
C PHE A 141 -14.93 -12.23 -5.52
N VAL A 142 -15.47 -11.06 -5.90
CA VAL A 142 -15.04 -10.30 -7.08
C VAL A 142 -14.38 -8.98 -6.71
N ILE A 143 -14.73 -8.40 -5.56
CA ILE A 143 -14.09 -7.21 -5.00
C ILE A 143 -13.99 -7.40 -3.49
N VAL A 144 -12.83 -7.06 -2.92
CA VAL A 144 -12.60 -7.06 -1.47
C VAL A 144 -11.83 -5.79 -1.11
N ASP A 145 -12.34 -5.03 -0.15
CA ASP A 145 -11.67 -3.86 0.41
C ASP A 145 -10.39 -4.27 1.18
N GLN A 146 -9.34 -3.45 1.09
CA GLN A 146 -8.10 -3.60 1.87
C GLN A 146 -8.31 -3.74 3.38
N ARG A 147 -9.42 -3.21 3.93
CA ARG A 147 -9.80 -3.40 5.35
C ARG A 147 -9.99 -4.86 5.74
N ALA A 148 -10.35 -5.73 4.78
CA ALA A 148 -10.51 -7.16 5.05
C ALA A 148 -9.23 -7.79 5.60
N THR A 149 -8.05 -7.31 5.22
CA THR A 149 -6.78 -7.82 5.77
C THR A 149 -6.61 -7.55 7.25
N ALA A 150 -7.05 -6.38 7.72
CA ALA A 150 -7.00 -6.05 9.14
C ALA A 150 -7.95 -6.92 9.98
N ILE A 151 -9.09 -7.31 9.41
CA ILE A 151 -10.17 -8.02 10.11
C ILE A 151 -10.01 -9.54 10.01
N LEU A 152 -9.75 -10.05 8.81
CA LEU A 152 -9.75 -11.48 8.49
C LEU A 152 -8.35 -12.08 8.36
N ALA A 153 -7.30 -11.26 8.45
CA ALA A 153 -5.91 -11.66 8.23
C ALA A 153 -5.55 -12.16 6.80
N TYR A 154 -6.51 -12.22 5.88
CA TYR A 154 -6.28 -12.54 4.47
C TYR A 154 -5.90 -11.31 3.64
N LEU A 155 -4.94 -11.44 2.74
CA LEU A 155 -4.72 -10.45 1.69
C LEU A 155 -5.88 -10.50 0.66
N PRO A 156 -6.25 -9.39 0.00
CA PRO A 156 -7.37 -9.39 -0.93
C PRO A 156 -7.23 -10.46 -2.04
N GLN A 157 -6.01 -10.67 -2.56
CA GLN A 157 -5.76 -11.71 -3.57
C GLN A 157 -5.95 -13.15 -3.08
N GLU A 158 -5.99 -13.40 -1.77
CA GLU A 158 -6.25 -14.73 -1.21
C GLU A 158 -7.75 -15.03 -1.12
N LEU A 159 -8.59 -14.00 -1.19
CA LEU A 159 -10.05 -14.10 -1.18
C LEU A 159 -10.63 -14.03 -2.59
N LEU A 160 -10.06 -13.20 -3.47
CA LEU A 160 -10.58 -13.02 -4.84
C LEU A 160 -10.66 -14.36 -5.59
N GLY A 161 -11.83 -14.65 -6.15
CA GLY A 161 -12.11 -15.89 -6.88
C GLY A 161 -12.51 -17.09 -6.02
N THR A 162 -12.33 -17.03 -4.70
CA THR A 162 -12.80 -18.08 -3.77
C THR A 162 -14.26 -17.85 -3.39
N SER A 163 -14.95 -18.93 -3.01
CA SER A 163 -16.35 -18.85 -2.56
C SER A 163 -16.42 -18.47 -1.08
N PHE A 164 -17.30 -17.52 -0.71
CA PHE A 164 -17.45 -17.11 0.70
C PHE A 164 -17.92 -18.28 1.60
N TYR A 165 -18.60 -19.27 1.05
CA TYR A 165 -19.03 -20.48 1.78
C TYR A 165 -17.86 -21.27 2.38
N MET A 166 -16.64 -21.13 1.85
CA MET A 166 -15.44 -21.77 2.38
C MET A 166 -14.97 -21.19 3.72
N TYR A 167 -15.50 -20.02 4.10
CA TYR A 167 -15.06 -19.27 5.29
C TYR A 167 -16.13 -19.25 6.40
N PHE A 168 -17.32 -19.79 6.13
CA PHE A 168 -18.36 -19.94 7.14
C PHE A 168 -18.09 -21.14 8.03
N HIS A 169 -18.45 -21.01 9.30
CA HIS A 169 -18.48 -22.16 10.21
C HIS A 169 -19.59 -23.11 9.76
N GLN A 170 -19.35 -24.42 9.80
CA GLN A 170 -20.27 -25.44 9.26
C GLN A 170 -21.70 -25.29 9.78
N ASP A 171 -21.85 -24.98 11.07
CA ASP A 171 -23.15 -24.75 11.72
C ASP A 171 -23.98 -23.62 11.11
N ASN A 172 -23.34 -22.68 10.40
CA ASN A 172 -24.00 -21.53 9.78
C ASN A 172 -24.27 -21.74 8.29
N ILE A 173 -23.82 -22.85 7.69
CA ILE A 173 -23.98 -23.14 6.26
C ILE A 173 -25.32 -23.84 5.98
N SER A 174 -25.82 -24.63 6.93
CA SER A 174 -27.07 -25.40 6.80
C SER A 174 -28.35 -24.57 6.92
N THR A 175 -28.24 -23.28 7.26
CA THR A 175 -29.37 -22.40 7.58
C THR A 175 -29.61 -21.27 6.56
N SER A 176 -28.83 -21.23 5.46
CA SER A 176 -28.91 -20.18 4.43
C SER A 176 -29.50 -20.65 3.11
#